data_AF-A0A803MGM7-F1
#
_entry.id   AF-A0A803MGM7-F1
#
_cell.length_a   1.000
_cell.length_b   1.000
_cell.length_c   1.000
_cell.angle_alpha   90.00
_cell.angle_beta   90.00
_cell.angle_gamma   90.00
#
_symmetry.space_group_name_H-M   'P 1'
#
loop_
_entity.id
_entity.type
_entity.pdbx_description
1 polymer ?
#
loop_
_entity_poly.entity_id
_entity_poly.type
_entity_poly.pdbx_seq_one_letter_code
_entity_poly.pdbx_strand_id
1 'polypeptide(L)'
;LKDKPTIEKVDKPIKKPAVTSLILSPSERRSFFVDQFESANGTKLSSLELESIKDTYFPKPLERISQDAGNLGEHIKGVFGSSWKEVLCEPQLVEGKVDPGNPAVLVISASAIKSLEMLRIKKLCEMEALGLSRLEVVVLDMHTDVKGFSLLTLQQVRDEFWDLYKSYFHQRLLQGSLRVCLYGPIPVEVGQSVKKSEDE
;
A
#
# COMPACT_ATOMS: atom_id res chain seq x y z
N LEU A 1 -18.34 -41.82 34.04
CA LEU A 1 -18.79 -41.86 32.63
C LEU A 1 -19.81 -40.73 32.44
N LYS A 2 -19.72 -39.76 31.54
CA LYS A 2 -18.76 -39.39 30.48
C LYS A 2 -18.91 -37.88 30.24
N ASP A 3 -17.77 -37.27 29.92
CA ASP A 3 -17.44 -36.07 29.14
C ASP A 3 -18.52 -35.11 28.57
N LYS A 4 -18.38 -33.81 28.94
CA LYS A 4 -18.14 -32.57 28.12
C LYS A 4 -18.17 -32.66 26.57
N PRO A 5 -18.08 -31.54 25.79
CA PRO A 5 -18.78 -30.23 25.69
C PRO A 5 -19.22 -29.95 24.21
N THR A 6 -19.76 -28.80 23.75
CA THR A 6 -19.00 -27.70 23.06
C THR A 6 -19.96 -26.84 22.18
N ILE A 7 -20.06 -25.50 22.35
CA ILE A 7 -19.54 -24.32 21.54
C ILE A 7 -20.27 -24.13 20.18
N GLU A 8 -20.76 -22.96 19.73
CA GLU A 8 -20.12 -21.69 19.32
C GLU A 8 -21.14 -20.52 19.39
N LYS A 9 -20.94 -19.44 20.18
CA LYS A 9 -20.09 -18.25 19.93
C LYS A 9 -20.18 -17.70 18.50
N VAL A 10 -21.14 -16.80 18.28
CA VAL A 10 -21.11 -15.85 17.15
C VAL A 10 -20.05 -14.79 17.46
N ASP A 11 -18.93 -14.87 16.76
CA ASP A 11 -17.88 -13.85 16.78
C ASP A 11 -18.42 -12.53 16.21
N LYS A 12 -18.64 -11.56 17.10
CA LYS A 12 -18.61 -10.15 16.71
C LYS A 12 -17.14 -9.75 16.61
N PRO A 13 -16.68 -9.07 15.53
CA PRO A 13 -15.34 -8.55 15.50
C PRO A 13 -15.19 -7.51 16.62
N ILE A 14 -14.41 -7.86 17.63
CA ILE A 14 -14.00 -6.93 18.68
C ILE A 14 -13.07 -5.91 18.01
N LYS A 15 -13.60 -4.73 17.72
CA LYS A 15 -12.81 -3.56 17.33
C LYS A 15 -11.93 -3.19 18.53
N LYS A 16 -10.68 -3.66 18.54
CA LYS A 16 -9.63 -3.06 19.35
C LYS A 16 -9.39 -1.63 18.82
N PRO A 17 -9.21 -0.61 19.67
CA PRO A 17 -8.85 0.72 19.20
C PRO A 17 -7.44 0.66 18.62
N ALA A 18 -7.34 0.57 17.29
CA ALA A 18 -6.09 0.78 16.58
C ALA A 18 -5.77 2.28 16.63
N VAL A 19 -4.65 2.65 17.23
CA VAL A 19 -4.15 4.03 17.17
C VAL A 19 -3.62 4.22 15.76
N THR A 20 -4.12 5.20 15.02
CA THR A 20 -3.60 5.49 13.68
C THR A 20 -2.41 6.43 13.76
N SER A 21 -1.28 6.06 13.17
CA SER A 21 -0.12 6.93 13.03
C SER A 21 -0.03 7.49 11.61
N LEU A 22 0.26 8.78 11.51
CA LEU A 22 0.60 9.46 10.27
C LEU A 22 2.12 9.48 10.02
N ILE A 23 2.91 9.19 11.05
CA ILE A 23 4.37 9.31 11.05
C ILE A 23 4.94 7.94 11.39
N LEU A 24 4.94 7.07 10.38
CA LEU A 24 5.64 5.79 10.45
C LEU A 24 6.95 5.88 9.67
N SER A 25 8.00 5.26 10.22
CA SER A 25 9.26 5.05 9.52
C SER A 25 9.07 4.12 8.31
N PRO A 26 10.01 4.13 7.34
CA PRO A 26 9.95 3.24 6.18
C PRO A 26 9.85 1.74 6.54
N SER A 27 10.53 1.29 7.59
CA SER A 27 10.48 -0.10 8.07
C SER A 27 9.12 -0.46 8.67
N GLU A 28 8.51 0.43 9.46
CA GLU A 28 7.16 0.23 10.01
C GLU A 28 6.11 0.18 8.89
N ARG A 29 6.23 1.04 7.87
CA ARG A 29 5.36 1.04 6.69
C ARG A 29 5.47 -0.25 5.88
N ARG A 30 6.70 -0.71 5.67
CA ARG A 30 6.97 -2.00 5.03
C ARG A 30 6.35 -3.14 5.83
N SER A 31 6.58 -3.19 7.14
CA SER A 31 6.02 -4.24 8.02
C SER A 31 4.51 -4.26 7.90
N PHE A 32 3.86 -3.11 8.08
CA PHE A 32 2.41 -3.00 7.93
C PHE A 32 1.93 -3.52 6.57
N PHE A 33 2.57 -3.14 5.47
CA PHE A 33 2.17 -3.60 4.14
C PHE A 33 2.33 -5.12 3.97
N VAL A 34 3.45 -5.68 4.43
CA VAL A 34 3.72 -7.13 4.39
C VAL A 34 2.70 -7.88 5.25
N ASP A 35 2.43 -7.42 6.46
CA ASP A 35 1.44 -8.03 7.36
C ASP A 35 0.05 -8.06 6.71
N GLN A 36 -0.35 -6.96 6.08
CA GLN A 36 -1.63 -6.87 5.34
C GLN A 36 -1.66 -7.82 4.13
N PHE A 37 -0.55 -7.96 3.41
CA PHE A 37 -0.44 -8.89 2.27
C PHE A 37 -0.55 -10.34 2.73
N GLU A 38 0.23 -10.75 3.74
CA GLU A 38 0.25 -12.12 4.24
C GLU A 38 -1.09 -12.50 4.89
N SER A 39 -1.66 -11.59 5.67
CA SER A 39 -2.96 -11.80 6.33
C SER A 39 -4.08 -12.01 5.31
N ALA A 40 -4.12 -11.22 4.23
CA ALA A 40 -5.16 -11.32 3.23
C ALA A 40 -5.01 -12.54 2.30
N ASN A 41 -3.78 -12.99 2.04
CA ASN A 41 -3.53 -14.12 1.14
C ASN A 41 -3.42 -15.46 1.87
N GLY A 42 -3.35 -15.47 3.20
CA GLY A 42 -3.20 -16.70 3.99
C GLY A 42 -1.87 -17.40 3.78
N THR A 43 -0.87 -16.69 3.27
CA THR A 43 0.45 -17.22 2.92
C THR A 43 1.54 -16.29 3.43
N LYS A 44 2.57 -16.86 4.06
CA LYS A 44 3.78 -16.15 4.44
C LYS A 44 4.71 -15.99 3.24
N LEU A 45 5.35 -14.83 3.13
CA LEU A 45 6.43 -14.62 2.18
C LEU A 45 7.63 -15.48 2.58
N SER A 46 8.37 -15.96 1.58
CA SER A 46 9.65 -16.61 1.85
C SER A 46 10.68 -15.60 2.38
N SER A 47 11.71 -16.08 3.07
CA SER A 47 12.80 -15.22 3.56
C SER A 47 13.44 -14.41 2.42
N LEU A 48 13.61 -15.01 1.24
CA LEU A 48 14.19 -14.35 0.07
C LEU A 48 13.30 -13.23 -0.48
N GLU A 49 11.98 -13.45 -0.54
CA GLU A 49 11.04 -12.41 -0.94
C GLU A 49 11.03 -11.27 0.07
N LEU A 50 11.01 -11.60 1.36
CA LEU A 50 11.04 -10.60 2.42
C LEU A 50 12.30 -9.74 2.34
N GLU A 51 13.48 -10.35 2.15
CA GLU A 51 14.76 -9.66 1.94
C GLU A 51 14.77 -8.75 0.70
N SER A 52 14.03 -9.13 -0.34
CA SER A 52 13.94 -8.38 -1.59
C SER A 52 13.08 -7.12 -1.47
N ILE A 53 12.05 -7.15 -0.61
CA ILE A 53 11.22 -5.98 -0.30
C ILE A 53 12.00 -5.06 0.64
N LYS A 54 12.52 -3.93 0.15
CA LYS A 54 13.34 -3.01 0.97
C LYS A 54 12.52 -1.90 1.61
N ASP A 55 12.97 -1.42 2.76
CA ASP A 55 12.37 -0.26 3.45
C ASP A 55 12.33 0.97 2.55
N THR A 56 13.35 1.15 1.69
CA THR A 56 13.44 2.26 0.73
C THR A 56 12.30 2.28 -0.29
N TYR A 57 11.57 1.18 -0.47
CA TYR A 57 10.42 1.11 -1.37
C TYR A 57 9.13 1.65 -0.73
N PHE A 58 9.17 1.98 0.57
CA PHE A 58 8.06 2.53 1.34
C PHE A 58 8.40 3.95 1.80
N PRO A 59 8.22 4.97 0.92
CA PRO A 59 8.63 6.33 1.23
C PRO A 59 7.94 6.88 2.48
N LYS A 60 8.72 7.63 3.27
CA LYS A 60 8.22 8.40 4.40
C LYS A 60 7.46 9.64 3.88
N PRO A 61 6.35 10.06 4.53
CA PRO A 61 5.67 11.30 4.19
C PRO A 61 6.54 12.51 4.54
N LEU A 62 6.28 13.64 3.89
CA LEU A 62 6.88 14.92 4.27
C LEU A 62 6.38 15.34 5.67
N GLU A 63 7.30 15.48 6.62
CA GLU A 63 6.98 15.65 8.06
C GLU A 63 6.18 16.92 8.39
N ARG A 64 6.25 17.95 7.54
CA ARG A 64 5.62 19.26 7.79
C ARG A 64 4.34 19.50 7.00
N ILE A 65 3.94 18.54 6.18
CA ILE A 65 2.80 18.68 5.28
C ILE A 65 1.79 17.58 5.63
N SER A 66 0.54 17.97 5.87
CA SER A 66 -0.54 17.02 6.10
C SER A 66 -0.72 16.09 4.90
N GLN A 67 -1.15 14.86 5.15
CA GLN A 67 -1.42 13.88 4.10
C GLN A 67 -2.87 13.98 3.60
N ASP A 68 -3.37 15.20 3.37
CA ASP A 68 -4.70 15.40 2.77
C ASP A 68 -4.64 15.44 1.23
N ALA A 69 -5.80 15.45 0.58
CA ALA A 69 -5.88 15.45 -0.87
C ALA A 69 -5.23 16.68 -1.52
N GLY A 70 -5.22 17.84 -0.85
CA GLY A 70 -4.64 19.07 -1.39
C GLY A 70 -3.11 19.03 -1.43
N ASN A 71 -2.49 18.23 -0.57
CA ASN A 71 -1.05 18.13 -0.42
C ASN A 71 -0.40 16.94 -1.14
N LEU A 72 -1.21 16.08 -1.77
CA LEU A 72 -0.71 14.86 -2.42
C LEU A 72 0.42 15.18 -3.43
N GLY A 73 0.24 16.22 -4.24
CA GLY A 73 1.25 16.62 -5.24
C GLY A 73 2.63 16.91 -4.62
N GLU A 74 2.68 17.59 -3.49
CA GLU A 74 3.95 17.90 -2.81
C GLU A 74 4.59 16.65 -2.21
N HIS A 75 3.80 15.74 -1.63
CA HIS A 75 4.31 14.45 -1.16
C HIS A 75 4.87 13.62 -2.31
N ILE A 76 4.18 13.54 -3.45
CA ILE A 76 4.67 12.82 -4.62
C ILE A 76 5.96 13.43 -5.16
N LYS A 77 6.07 14.76 -5.26
CA LYS A 77 7.34 15.41 -5.61
C LYS A 77 8.45 15.03 -4.63
N GLY A 78 8.14 14.99 -3.33
CA GLY A 78 9.06 14.53 -2.29
C GLY A 78 9.52 13.08 -2.50
N VAL A 79 8.63 12.17 -2.94
CA VAL A 79 8.97 10.77 -3.25
C VAL A 79 9.99 10.68 -4.40
N PHE A 80 9.83 11.49 -5.44
CA PHE A 80 10.77 11.51 -6.57
C PHE A 80 12.02 12.37 -6.29
N GLY A 81 12.07 13.15 -5.21
CA GLY A 81 13.23 13.96 -4.88
C GLY A 81 13.57 14.95 -5.99
N SER A 82 14.85 15.15 -6.28
CA SER A 82 15.32 16.11 -7.30
C SER A 82 14.84 15.80 -8.72
N SER A 83 14.54 14.54 -9.04
CA SER A 83 14.12 14.09 -10.37
C SER A 83 12.61 14.16 -10.60
N TRP A 84 11.83 14.72 -9.66
CA TRP A 84 10.37 14.79 -9.79
C TRP A 84 9.90 15.45 -11.09
N LYS A 85 10.59 16.50 -11.54
CA LYS A 85 10.20 17.25 -12.73
C LYS A 85 10.44 16.45 -14.00
N GLU A 86 11.58 15.77 -14.07
CA GLU A 86 11.94 14.88 -15.17
C GLU A 86 10.95 13.72 -15.27
N VAL A 87 10.65 13.05 -14.14
CA VAL A 87 9.78 11.87 -14.15
C VAL A 87 8.30 12.21 -14.38
N LEU A 88 7.81 13.31 -13.79
CA LEU A 88 6.38 13.64 -13.80
C LEU A 88 5.97 14.60 -14.92
N CYS A 89 6.88 15.47 -15.37
CA CYS A 89 6.56 16.53 -16.33
C CYS A 89 7.27 16.38 -17.66
N GLU A 90 8.42 15.71 -17.73
CA GLU A 90 9.16 15.61 -18.98
C GLU A 90 8.65 14.47 -19.88
N PRO A 91 8.51 14.72 -21.19
CA PRO A 91 7.97 13.76 -22.14
C PRO A 91 8.99 12.73 -22.63
N GLN A 92 10.25 12.74 -22.17
CA GLN A 92 11.37 11.95 -22.70
C GLN A 92 12.25 11.41 -21.58
N LEU A 93 12.11 10.13 -21.21
CA LEU A 93 12.99 9.45 -20.26
C LEU A 93 14.00 8.55 -20.99
N VAL A 94 14.72 9.10 -21.97
CA VAL A 94 15.67 8.42 -22.88
C VAL A 94 14.97 7.76 -24.08
N GLU A 95 15.10 8.40 -25.26
CA GLU A 95 14.72 7.82 -26.57
C GLU A 95 13.23 7.49 -26.82
N GLY A 96 12.38 8.53 -26.96
CA GLY A 96 11.02 8.38 -27.52
C GLY A 96 9.92 8.99 -26.67
N LYS A 97 8.81 9.35 -27.32
CA LYS A 97 7.60 9.93 -26.68
C LYS A 97 7.09 8.99 -25.59
N VAL A 98 6.72 9.53 -24.43
CA VAL A 98 5.91 8.77 -23.45
C VAL A 98 4.63 8.31 -24.13
N ASP A 99 4.50 7.00 -24.32
CA ASP A 99 3.30 6.42 -24.91
C ASP A 99 2.10 6.70 -23.99
N PRO A 100 0.97 7.21 -24.54
CA PRO A 100 -0.27 7.34 -23.80
C PRO A 100 -0.61 6.05 -23.05
N GLY A 101 -1.12 6.17 -21.82
CA GLY A 101 -1.47 5.02 -21.00
C GLY A 101 -0.35 4.46 -20.12
N ASN A 102 0.86 5.04 -20.12
CA ASN A 102 1.98 4.60 -19.26
C ASN A 102 2.28 5.63 -18.15
N PRO A 103 1.52 5.63 -17.03
CA PRO A 103 1.73 6.59 -15.95
C PRO A 103 3.02 6.32 -15.16
N ALA A 104 3.61 7.38 -14.61
CA ALA A 104 4.69 7.26 -13.61
C ALA A 104 4.14 7.00 -12.18
N VAL A 105 2.91 7.44 -11.93
CA VAL A 105 2.22 7.34 -10.64
C VAL A 105 0.81 6.81 -10.85
N LEU A 106 0.44 5.77 -10.11
CA LEU A 106 -0.94 5.24 -10.06
C LEU A 106 -1.49 5.44 -8.65
N VAL A 107 -2.59 6.17 -8.53
CA VAL A 107 -3.28 6.40 -7.24
C VAL A 107 -4.49 5.48 -7.15
N ILE A 108 -4.56 4.70 -6.08
CA ILE A 108 -5.66 3.76 -5.80
C ILE A 108 -6.31 4.20 -4.49
N SER A 109 -7.60 4.59 -4.56
CA SER A 109 -8.37 5.03 -3.39
C SER A 109 -9.67 4.28 -3.23
N ALA A 110 -9.93 3.79 -2.02
CA ALA A 110 -11.20 3.15 -1.67
C ALA A 110 -12.41 4.06 -1.89
N SER A 111 -12.25 5.37 -1.66
CA SER A 111 -13.34 6.35 -1.82
C SER A 111 -13.75 6.57 -3.28
N ALA A 112 -12.83 6.34 -4.22
CA ALA A 112 -13.06 6.42 -5.66
C ALA A 112 -13.53 5.08 -6.26
N ILE A 113 -13.44 3.98 -5.51
CA ILE A 113 -13.66 2.62 -6.00
C ILE A 113 -15.01 2.11 -5.51
N LYS A 114 -16.01 2.14 -6.40
CA LYS A 114 -17.00 1.04 -6.42
C LYS A 114 -16.23 -0.19 -6.91
N SER A 115 -16.46 -1.38 -6.38
CA SER A 115 -15.74 -2.62 -6.75
C SER A 115 -15.52 -2.85 -8.26
N LEU A 116 -16.39 -2.31 -9.11
CA LEU A 116 -16.21 -2.32 -10.56
C LEU A 116 -14.91 -1.64 -11.05
N GLU A 117 -14.38 -0.65 -10.32
CA GLU A 117 -13.21 0.14 -10.72
C GLU A 117 -11.89 -0.61 -10.54
N MET A 118 -11.75 -1.48 -9.52
CA MET A 118 -10.51 -2.28 -9.37
C MET A 118 -10.37 -3.30 -10.50
N LEU A 119 -11.48 -3.97 -10.83
CA LEU A 119 -11.57 -4.87 -11.99
C LEU A 119 -11.30 -4.12 -13.30
N ARG A 120 -11.70 -2.85 -13.39
CA ARG A 120 -11.43 -2.00 -14.56
C ARG A 120 -9.93 -1.71 -14.69
N ILE A 121 -9.24 -1.36 -13.61
CA ILE A 121 -7.78 -1.17 -13.64
C ILE A 121 -7.09 -2.46 -14.12
N LYS A 122 -7.48 -3.62 -13.57
CA LYS A 122 -6.94 -4.91 -14.00
C LYS A 122 -7.16 -5.15 -15.49
N LYS A 123 -8.38 -4.97 -15.98
CA LYS A 123 -8.72 -5.11 -17.41
C LYS A 123 -7.93 -4.14 -18.30
N LEU A 124 -7.72 -2.90 -17.85
CA LEU A 124 -6.92 -1.94 -18.62
C LEU A 124 -5.45 -2.40 -18.72
N CYS A 125 -4.90 -3.02 -17.68
CA CYS A 125 -3.59 -3.66 -17.75
C CYS A 125 -3.59 -4.87 -18.69
N GLU A 126 -4.61 -5.74 -18.61
CA GLU A 126 -4.76 -6.93 -19.48
C GLU A 126 -4.86 -6.56 -20.96
N MET A 127 -5.52 -5.45 -21.27
CA MET A 127 -5.69 -4.92 -22.63
C MET A 127 -4.52 -4.02 -23.07
N GLU A 128 -3.47 -3.87 -22.24
CA GLU A 128 -2.33 -2.97 -22.47
C GLU A 128 -2.72 -1.49 -22.67
N ALA A 129 -3.96 -1.12 -22.33
CA ALA A 129 -4.44 0.26 -22.37
C ALA A 129 -3.93 1.10 -21.19
N LEU A 130 -3.61 0.42 -20.08
CA LEU A 130 -2.83 0.96 -18.96
C LEU A 130 -1.50 0.22 -18.90
N GLY A 131 -0.52 0.74 -19.61
CA GLY A 131 0.85 0.23 -19.58
C GLY A 131 1.54 0.56 -18.26
N LEU A 132 2.41 -0.34 -17.81
CA LEU A 132 3.07 -0.22 -16.50
C LEU A 132 4.57 0.04 -16.62
N SER A 133 5.11 0.16 -17.83
CA SER A 133 6.55 0.28 -18.11
C SER A 133 7.21 1.45 -17.36
N ARG A 134 6.49 2.58 -17.24
CA ARG A 134 6.95 3.79 -16.56
C ARG A 134 6.52 3.88 -15.10
N LEU A 135 5.65 2.99 -14.62
CA LEU A 135 5.05 3.14 -13.30
C LEU A 135 6.12 2.91 -12.22
N GLU A 136 6.48 3.95 -11.49
CA GLU A 136 7.48 3.88 -10.43
C GLU A 136 6.87 3.90 -9.03
N VAL A 137 5.67 4.49 -8.88
CA VAL A 137 5.01 4.64 -7.58
C VAL A 137 3.54 4.27 -7.69
N VAL A 138 3.11 3.30 -6.86
CA VAL A 138 1.69 3.13 -6.55
C VAL A 138 1.40 3.84 -5.22
N VAL A 139 0.42 4.73 -5.24
CA VAL A 139 -0.08 5.41 -4.04
C VAL A 139 -1.34 4.70 -3.60
N LEU A 140 -1.33 4.19 -2.37
CA LEU A 140 -2.49 3.60 -1.71
C LEU A 140 -3.07 4.64 -0.76
N ASP A 141 -4.28 5.09 -1.04
CA ASP A 141 -5.01 5.96 -0.12
C ASP A 141 -5.52 5.15 1.08
N MET A 142 -4.96 5.46 2.23
CA MET A 142 -5.22 4.81 3.50
C MET A 142 -6.33 5.52 4.31
N HIS A 143 -6.90 6.61 3.80
CA HIS A 143 -8.02 7.25 4.46
C HIS A 143 -9.21 6.30 4.55
N THR A 144 -9.91 6.38 5.68
CA THR A 144 -11.10 5.60 5.93
C THR A 144 -12.35 6.34 5.48
N ASP A 145 -13.35 5.60 5.03
CA ASP A 145 -14.68 6.13 4.77
C ASP A 145 -15.40 6.49 6.09
N VAL A 146 -16.62 7.01 5.97
CA VAL A 146 -17.47 7.38 7.12
C VAL A 146 -17.79 6.19 8.04
N LYS A 147 -17.58 4.96 7.59
CA LYS A 147 -17.79 3.71 8.35
C LYS A 147 -16.50 3.16 8.95
N GLY A 148 -15.36 3.81 8.67
CA GLY A 148 -14.04 3.42 9.15
C GLY A 148 -13.32 2.38 8.28
N PHE A 149 -13.76 2.14 7.05
CA PHE A 149 -13.10 1.21 6.12
C PHE A 149 -12.13 1.92 5.19
N SER A 150 -10.97 1.32 4.97
CA SER A 150 -9.96 1.75 3.99
C SER A 150 -9.82 0.69 2.89
N LEU A 151 -8.93 0.96 1.93
CA LEU A 151 -8.61 0.07 0.81
C LEU A 151 -8.29 -1.37 1.27
N LEU A 152 -7.57 -1.50 2.38
CA LEU A 152 -7.07 -2.79 2.87
C LEU A 152 -7.96 -3.44 3.93
N THR A 153 -9.06 -2.80 4.35
CA THR A 153 -9.97 -3.34 5.38
C THR A 153 -11.36 -3.68 4.85
N LEU A 154 -11.81 -3.04 3.77
CA LEU A 154 -13.05 -3.45 3.08
C LEU A 154 -12.81 -4.71 2.26
N GLN A 155 -13.29 -5.86 2.75
CA GLN A 155 -12.97 -7.19 2.20
C GLN A 155 -13.02 -7.29 0.67
N GLN A 156 -14.13 -6.90 0.02
CA GLN A 156 -14.25 -7.00 -1.43
C GLN A 156 -13.17 -6.19 -2.16
N VAL A 157 -12.96 -4.93 -1.76
CA VAL A 157 -11.98 -4.03 -2.39
C VAL A 157 -10.55 -4.50 -2.09
N ARG A 158 -10.30 -4.99 -0.88
CA ARG A 158 -9.03 -5.57 -0.45
C ARG A 158 -8.66 -6.78 -1.30
N ASP A 159 -9.60 -7.72 -1.49
CA ASP A 159 -9.33 -8.96 -2.21
C ASP A 159 -9.07 -8.68 -3.70
N GLU A 160 -9.84 -7.76 -4.32
CA GLU A 160 -9.60 -7.28 -5.69
C GLU A 160 -8.26 -6.54 -5.82
N PHE A 161 -7.88 -5.71 -4.83
CA PHE A 161 -6.59 -5.03 -4.81
C PHE A 161 -5.44 -6.03 -4.76
N TRP A 162 -5.50 -7.05 -3.90
CA TRP A 162 -4.43 -8.04 -3.79
C TRP A 162 -4.32 -8.93 -5.02
N ASP A 163 -5.43 -9.20 -5.70
CA ASP A 163 -5.42 -9.85 -7.01
C ASP A 163 -4.69 -9.00 -8.07
N LEU A 164 -4.99 -7.70 -8.15
CA LEU A 164 -4.28 -6.76 -9.01
C LEU A 164 -2.78 -6.68 -8.65
N TYR A 165 -2.47 -6.57 -7.37
CA TYR A 165 -1.09 -6.48 -6.87
C TYR A 165 -0.27 -7.72 -7.24
N LYS A 166 -0.79 -8.93 -7.00
CA LYS A 166 -0.11 -10.18 -7.36
C LYS A 166 0.11 -10.29 -8.87
N SER A 167 -0.87 -9.84 -9.66
CA SER A 167 -0.83 -9.93 -11.12
C SER A 167 0.21 -8.98 -11.74
N TYR A 168 0.38 -7.77 -11.19
CA TYR A 168 1.12 -6.70 -11.89
C TYR A 168 2.22 -6.00 -11.07
N PHE A 169 2.13 -5.99 -9.74
CA PHE A 169 2.97 -5.13 -8.90
C PHE A 169 3.98 -5.91 -8.05
N HIS A 170 3.64 -7.14 -7.63
CA HIS A 170 4.43 -7.89 -6.67
C HIS A 170 5.86 -8.15 -7.16
N GLN A 171 6.02 -8.70 -8.37
CA GLN A 171 7.35 -8.92 -8.96
C GLN A 171 8.14 -7.63 -9.13
N ARG A 172 7.47 -6.54 -9.46
CA ARG A 172 8.11 -5.23 -9.64
C ARG A 172 8.62 -4.64 -8.33
N LEU A 173 7.88 -4.87 -7.24
CA LEU A 173 8.31 -4.51 -5.89
C LEU A 173 9.54 -5.35 -5.47
N LEU A 174 9.52 -6.66 -5.71
CA LEU A 174 10.67 -7.54 -5.42
C LEU A 174 11.93 -7.12 -6.20
N GLN A 175 11.76 -6.73 -7.46
CA GLN A 175 12.85 -6.24 -8.31
C GLN A 175 13.30 -4.81 -7.97
N GLY A 176 12.56 -4.09 -7.12
CA GLY A 176 12.87 -2.70 -6.76
C GLY A 176 12.54 -1.65 -7.82
N SER A 177 11.79 -2.01 -8.85
CA SER A 177 11.31 -1.08 -9.89
C SER A 177 10.03 -0.34 -9.50
N LEU A 178 9.43 -0.70 -8.38
CA LEU A 178 8.19 -0.12 -7.89
C LEU A 178 8.29 0.24 -6.41
N ARG A 179 7.77 1.41 -6.06
CA ARG A 179 7.62 1.89 -4.68
C ARG A 179 6.14 1.96 -4.31
N VAL A 180 5.82 1.67 -3.06
CA VAL A 180 4.45 1.69 -2.52
C VAL A 180 4.33 2.81 -1.50
N CYS A 181 3.61 3.86 -1.86
CA CYS A 181 3.34 5.00 -0.99
C CYS A 181 2.02 4.77 -0.25
N LEU A 182 2.09 4.51 1.05
CA LEU A 182 0.93 4.48 1.94
C LEU A 182 0.58 5.91 2.36
N TYR A 183 -0.49 6.46 1.80
CA TYR A 183 -0.87 7.86 1.95
C TYR A 183 -2.07 8.02 2.89
N GLY A 184 -1.85 8.63 4.06
CA GLY A 184 -2.88 8.82 5.09
C GLY A 184 -2.61 8.02 6.37
N PRO A 185 -3.61 7.93 7.27
CA PRO A 185 -3.46 7.30 8.58
C PRO A 185 -3.27 5.78 8.46
N ILE A 186 -2.24 5.24 9.12
CA ILE A 186 -1.95 3.80 9.15
C ILE A 186 -2.28 3.26 10.55
N PRO A 187 -3.12 2.21 10.68
CA PRO A 187 -3.36 1.55 11.96
C PRO A 187 -2.07 1.00 12.55
N VAL A 188 -1.79 1.33 13.80
CA VAL A 188 -0.69 0.77 14.59
C VAL A 188 -1.29 -0.08 15.70
N GLU A 189 -0.79 -1.31 15.84
CA GLU A 189 -1.13 -2.13 16.99
C GLU A 189 -0.45 -1.58 18.24
N VAL A 190 -1.24 -1.14 19.23
CA VAL A 190 -0.71 -0.75 20.54
C VAL A 190 -0.33 -2.03 21.28
N GLY A 191 0.91 -2.51 21.10
CA GLY A 191 1.27 -3.81 21.63
C GLY A 191 2.69 -4.31 21.41
N GLN A 192 3.71 -3.46 21.30
CA GLN A 192 5.08 -3.85 21.63
C GLN A 192 5.73 -2.74 22.43
N SER A 193 6.01 -3.06 23.70
CA SER A 193 6.80 -2.25 24.60
C SER A 193 8.11 -1.85 23.93
N VAL A 194 8.40 -0.55 23.97
CA VAL A 194 9.76 -0.03 23.86
C VAL A 194 10.60 -0.82 24.86
N LYS A 195 11.40 -1.78 24.39
CA LYS A 195 12.57 -2.21 25.15
C LYS A 195 13.52 -1.04 25.13
N LYS A 196 13.38 -0.20 26.15
CA LYS A 196 14.44 0.70 26.59
C LYS A 196 15.59 -0.22 26.96
N SER A 197 16.61 -0.29 26.11
CA SER A 197 17.92 -0.79 26.53
C SER A 197 18.50 0.25 27.48
N GLU A 198 18.14 0.12 28.75
CA GLU A 198 19.03 0.47 29.84
C GLU A 198 20.08 -0.65 29.96
N ASP A 199 21.27 -0.26 30.43
CA ASP A 199 22.53 -1.01 30.59
C ASP A 199 23.42 -0.95 29.32
N GLU A 200 24.60 -0.31 29.31
CA GLU A 200 25.61 -0.06 30.36
C GLU A 200 26.40 1.24 30.09
#